data_AF-A0A654EJP7-F1
#
_entry.id   AF-A0A654EJP7-F1
#
_cell.length_a   1.000
_cell.length_b   1.000
_cell.length_c   1.000
_cell.angle_alpha   90.00
_cell.angle_beta   90.00
_cell.angle_gamma   90.00
#
_symmetry.space_group_name_H-M   'P 1'
#
loop_
_entity.id
_entity.type
_entity.pdbx_description
1 polymer ?
#
loop_
_entity_poly.entity_id
_entity_poly.type
_entity_poly.pdbx_seq_one_letter_code
_entity_poly.pdbx_strand_id
1 'polypeptide(L)'
;MGGSKMSNDYEIDVEAGMSSLSIVNTPIEAPIVSSYNYRIRPLLDTVDRLRNLNVMREGIQLPTIVVVGDQSSGKSSVLESLAGINLPRGQGICTRVPLVMRLQRSSSPEPEIWLEYSDKVVPTDEEHVAEAICAATDVIAGTGEGVSDTPLTLSVKKNNVPDLTMVDLPGITRVPVNGQPENIYEQISRMIMKYIEPQESIILNVLSATVDFTTCESIRMSRQVDKTGERTLAVVTKADMAPEGLLQKVTADDVSIGLGYICVRNRIGEETYEEARVQEDLLFRTHPLLSLIDGDIVGIFGGVVEKMLEEYPSVASKREKLKNSIKLLKESKDVVAAIVDQSS
;
A
#
# COMPACT_ATOMS: atom_id res chain seq x y z
N MET A 1 -68.51 1.94 36.08
CA MET A 1 -67.87 0.72 35.53
C MET A 1 -68.49 0.51 34.16
N GLY A 2 -67.92 1.04 33.07
CA GLY A 2 -66.73 0.53 32.37
C GLY A 2 -67.23 -0.34 31.19
N GLY A 3 -66.81 -0.22 29.94
CA GLY A 3 -65.82 0.63 29.27
C GLY A 3 -66.14 0.67 27.76
N SER A 4 -65.54 1.64 27.09
CA SER A 4 -65.74 2.09 25.72
C SER A 4 -64.95 1.29 24.67
N LYS A 5 -65.55 1.15 23.47
CA LYS A 5 -64.90 0.71 22.21
C LYS A 5 -63.83 1.70 21.75
N MET A 6 -62.71 1.20 21.24
CA MET A 6 -61.99 1.75 20.08
C MET A 6 -60.87 0.78 19.65
N SER A 7 -60.97 0.32 18.41
CA SER A 7 -59.94 -0.33 17.61
C SER A 7 -59.15 0.76 16.88
N ASN A 8 -57.83 0.83 17.07
CA ASN A 8 -56.94 1.70 16.30
C ASN A 8 -55.97 0.84 15.47
N ASP A 9 -56.16 0.91 14.16
CA ASP A 9 -55.16 0.56 13.15
C ASP A 9 -54.11 1.69 13.12
N TYR A 10 -52.82 1.32 13.14
CA TYR A 10 -51.70 2.25 12.94
C TYR A 10 -51.16 2.05 11.52
N GLU A 11 -51.62 2.87 10.59
CA GLU A 11 -50.87 3.25 9.38
C GLU A 11 -49.91 4.38 9.76
N ILE A 12 -48.62 4.24 9.43
CA ILE A 12 -47.63 5.31 9.58
C ILE A 12 -47.28 5.80 8.18
N ASP A 13 -47.74 7.01 7.87
CA ASP A 13 -47.43 7.77 6.66
C ASP A 13 -45.93 8.09 6.59
N VAL A 14 -45.28 7.66 5.51
CA VAL A 14 -43.86 7.92 5.20
C VAL A 14 -43.76 8.97 4.09
N GLU A 15 -44.27 10.18 4.33
CA GLU A 15 -44.16 11.27 3.34
C GLU A 15 -44.08 12.65 4.02
N ALA A 16 -42.99 12.91 4.74
CA ALA A 16 -42.58 14.28 5.10
C ALA A 16 -41.08 14.31 5.45
N GLY A 17 -40.22 14.64 4.49
CA GLY A 17 -38.80 14.86 4.80
C GLY A 17 -37.81 14.88 3.64
N MET A 18 -38.24 14.75 2.37
CA MET A 18 -37.35 14.88 1.22
C MET A 18 -37.47 16.26 0.57
N SER A 19 -36.84 17.27 1.17
CA SER A 19 -36.52 18.50 0.43
C SER A 19 -35.11 18.97 0.75
N SER A 20 -34.27 18.95 -0.29
CA SER A 20 -33.02 19.70 -0.45
C SER A 20 -31.91 19.46 0.58
N LEU A 21 -31.23 18.32 0.49
CA LEU A 21 -29.79 18.28 0.79
C LEU A 21 -29.06 18.68 -0.50
N SER A 22 -28.59 19.92 -0.55
CA SER A 22 -27.57 20.34 -1.51
C SER A 22 -26.37 19.41 -1.37
N ILE A 23 -26.07 18.64 -2.42
CA ILE A 23 -24.84 17.84 -2.50
C ILE A 23 -23.69 18.85 -2.52
N VAL A 24 -23.09 19.08 -1.36
CA VAL A 24 -21.81 19.77 -1.26
C VAL A 24 -20.81 18.78 -1.82
N ASN A 25 -20.20 19.13 -2.95
CA ASN A 25 -19.14 18.35 -3.58
C ASN A 25 -17.88 18.44 -2.70
N THR A 26 -17.83 17.65 -1.62
CA THR A 26 -16.65 17.49 -0.77
C THR A 26 -15.57 16.72 -1.54
N PRO A 27 -14.31 17.18 -1.56
CA PRO A 27 -13.23 16.46 -2.23
C PRO A 27 -13.10 15.04 -1.67
N ILE A 28 -12.92 14.06 -2.56
CA ILE A 28 -12.64 12.66 -2.22
C ILE A 28 -11.27 12.62 -1.52
N GLU A 29 -11.25 12.41 -0.21
CA GLU A 29 -10.01 12.31 0.55
C GLU A 29 -9.45 10.89 0.43
N ALA A 30 -8.22 10.76 -0.09
CA ALA A 30 -7.53 9.48 -0.10
C ALA A 30 -7.52 8.87 1.32
N PRO A 31 -7.92 7.63 1.56
CA PRO A 31 -8.11 7.17 2.93
C PRO A 31 -6.85 7.17 3.86
N ILE A 32 -5.63 7.18 3.32
CA ILE A 32 -4.39 7.46 4.07
C ILE A 32 -4.40 8.84 4.77
N VAL A 33 -5.33 9.71 4.37
CA VAL A 33 -5.61 11.04 4.90
C VAL A 33 -6.28 11.00 6.27
N SER A 34 -7.31 10.18 6.44
CA SER A 34 -8.23 10.33 7.56
C SER A 34 -7.66 9.80 8.88
N SER A 35 -6.63 8.94 8.80
CA SER A 35 -5.87 8.39 9.92
C SER A 35 -4.50 9.06 10.12
N TYR A 36 -4.33 10.31 9.66
CA TYR A 36 -3.13 11.10 9.93
C TYR A 36 -2.93 11.38 11.43
N ASN A 37 -2.40 10.40 12.14
CA ASN A 37 -2.02 10.51 13.53
C ASN A 37 -0.88 11.54 13.66
N TYR A 38 -0.95 12.39 14.70
CA TYR A 38 0.09 13.36 15.08
C TYR A 38 1.46 12.67 15.32
N ARG A 39 1.46 11.35 15.53
CA ARG A 39 2.66 10.50 15.70
C ARG A 39 3.34 10.12 14.39
N ILE A 40 2.58 9.97 13.31
CA ILE A 40 3.05 9.42 12.02
C ILE A 40 3.60 10.54 11.13
N ARG A 41 2.93 11.70 11.15
CA ARG A 41 3.29 12.90 10.36
C ARG A 41 4.77 13.31 10.50
N PRO A 42 5.38 13.37 11.70
CA PRO A 42 6.78 13.78 11.84
C PRO A 42 7.78 12.83 11.17
N LEU A 43 7.46 11.53 11.11
CA LEU A 43 8.37 10.51 10.58
C LEU A 43 8.37 10.53 9.05
N LEU A 44 7.18 10.64 8.45
CA LEU A 44 7.01 10.86 7.01
C LEU A 44 7.64 12.20 6.60
N ASP A 45 7.29 13.30 7.27
CA ASP A 45 7.89 14.63 7.04
C ASP A 45 9.44 14.60 7.12
N THR A 46 10.02 13.69 7.92
CA THR A 46 11.47 13.52 8.01
C THR A 46 12.06 12.80 6.80
N VAL A 47 11.43 11.71 6.35
CA VAL A 47 11.81 11.03 5.10
C VAL A 47 11.75 12.01 3.93
N ASP A 48 10.81 12.95 3.97
CA ASP A 48 10.59 13.94 2.91
C ASP A 48 11.66 15.01 2.89
N ARG A 49 12.01 15.53 4.06
CA ARG A 49 13.15 16.42 4.22
C ARG A 49 14.43 15.74 3.73
N LEU A 50 14.61 14.44 4.00
CA LEU A 50 15.74 13.69 3.49
C LEU A 50 15.72 13.56 1.96
N ARG A 51 14.56 13.25 1.34
CA ARG A 51 14.42 13.23 -0.14
C ARG A 51 14.78 14.57 -0.77
N ASN A 52 14.24 15.66 -0.23
CA ASN A 52 14.46 17.02 -0.73
C ASN A 52 15.91 17.50 -0.59
N LEU A 53 16.67 16.92 0.33
CA LEU A 53 18.11 17.13 0.46
C LEU A 53 18.94 16.35 -0.57
N ASN A 54 18.31 15.66 -1.53
CA ASN A 54 18.94 14.82 -2.54
C ASN A 54 19.89 13.76 -1.94
N VAL A 55 19.63 13.30 -0.71
CA VAL A 55 20.52 12.35 -0.01
C VAL A 55 20.70 11.03 -0.77
N MET A 56 19.73 10.67 -1.63
CA MET A 56 19.83 9.50 -2.50
C MET A 56 20.94 9.64 -3.54
N ARG A 57 21.28 10.85 -4.01
CA ARG A 57 22.44 11.09 -4.88
C ARG A 57 23.77 10.87 -4.17
N GLU A 58 23.78 11.08 -2.85
CA GLU A 58 24.92 10.85 -1.96
C GLU A 58 24.95 9.41 -1.42
N GLY A 59 24.15 8.49 -1.98
CA GLY A 59 24.14 7.08 -1.63
C GLY A 59 23.28 6.69 -0.43
N ILE A 60 22.48 7.61 0.13
CA ILE A 60 21.55 7.31 1.22
C ILE A 60 20.23 6.82 0.63
N GLN A 61 20.03 5.51 0.66
CA GLN A 61 18.78 4.88 0.24
C GLN A 61 17.69 5.07 1.30
N LEU A 62 16.50 5.46 0.85
CA LEU A 62 15.35 5.66 1.73
C LEU A 62 14.45 4.42 1.72
N PRO A 63 13.72 4.16 2.82
CA PRO A 63 12.81 3.03 2.88
C PRO A 63 11.81 3.06 1.72
N THR A 64 11.67 1.93 1.05
CA THR A 64 10.71 1.72 -0.04
C THR A 64 9.81 0.57 0.34
N ILE A 65 8.51 0.74 0.17
CA ILE A 65 7.55 -0.34 0.44
C ILE A 65 7.38 -1.14 -0.85
N VAL A 66 7.66 -2.44 -0.78
CA VAL A 66 7.56 -3.34 -1.93
C VAL A 66 6.43 -4.31 -1.68
N VAL A 67 5.42 -4.27 -2.55
CA VAL A 67 4.23 -5.11 -2.44
C VAL A 67 4.46 -6.39 -3.24
N VAL A 68 4.39 -7.52 -2.54
CA VAL A 68 4.60 -8.87 -3.11
C VAL A 68 3.43 -9.77 -2.74
N GLY A 69 3.19 -10.80 -3.54
CA GLY A 69 2.04 -11.68 -3.33
C GLY A 69 1.73 -12.50 -4.57
N ASP A 70 1.17 -13.68 -4.34
CA ASP A 70 0.73 -14.57 -5.41
C ASP A 70 -0.33 -13.90 -6.30
N GLN A 71 -0.52 -14.43 -7.52
CA GLN A 71 -1.53 -13.91 -8.42
C GLN A 71 -2.91 -13.93 -7.73
N SER A 72 -3.70 -12.86 -7.91
CA SER A 72 -5.04 -12.71 -7.31
C SER A 72 -5.10 -12.66 -5.78
N SER A 73 -3.97 -12.43 -5.10
CA SER A 73 -3.93 -12.22 -3.64
C SER A 73 -4.45 -10.85 -3.18
N GLY A 74 -4.75 -9.92 -4.10
CA GLY A 74 -5.30 -8.61 -3.78
C GLY A 74 -4.28 -7.48 -3.64
N LYS A 75 -3.05 -7.64 -4.15
CA LYS A 75 -1.98 -6.61 -4.13
C LYS A 75 -2.44 -5.24 -4.59
N SER A 76 -2.95 -5.15 -5.82
CA SER A 76 -3.40 -3.90 -6.41
C SER A 76 -4.52 -3.27 -5.57
N SER A 77 -5.44 -4.07 -5.03
CA SER A 77 -6.51 -3.58 -4.15
C SER A 77 -6.02 -3.00 -2.81
N VAL A 78 -4.97 -3.60 -2.23
CA VAL A 78 -4.30 -3.04 -1.05
C VAL A 78 -3.64 -1.71 -1.41
N LEU A 79 -2.93 -1.64 -2.54
CA LEU A 79 -2.29 -0.40 -3.00
C LEU A 79 -3.29 0.70 -3.33
N GLU A 80 -4.38 0.39 -4.02
CA GLU A 80 -5.47 1.33 -4.30
C GLU A 80 -6.05 1.91 -3.01
N SER A 81 -6.21 1.07 -1.99
CA SER A 81 -6.72 1.48 -0.69
C SER A 81 -5.75 2.39 0.07
N LEU A 82 -4.45 2.13 -0.04
CA LEU A 82 -3.40 2.94 0.58
C LEU A 82 -3.20 4.27 -0.16
N ALA A 83 -3.31 4.27 -1.48
CA ALA A 83 -3.06 5.44 -2.33
C ALA A 83 -4.30 6.32 -2.53
N GLY A 84 -5.50 5.74 -2.40
CA GLY A 84 -6.75 6.38 -2.79
C GLY A 84 -6.76 6.72 -4.29
N ILE A 85 -6.30 5.80 -5.13
CA ILE A 85 -6.31 5.90 -6.60
C ILE A 85 -6.68 4.54 -7.19
N ASN A 86 -7.44 4.55 -8.29
CA ASN A 86 -7.84 3.32 -8.98
C ASN A 86 -6.66 2.78 -9.81
N LEU A 87 -6.35 1.50 -9.64
CA LEU A 87 -5.36 0.79 -10.44
C LEU A 87 -6.08 -0.13 -11.43
N PRO A 88 -5.41 -0.60 -12.49
CA PRO A 88 -6.01 -1.57 -13.41
C PRO A 88 -6.51 -2.82 -12.67
N ARG A 89 -7.77 -3.17 -12.91
CA ARG A 89 -8.41 -4.41 -12.45
C ARG A 89 -8.89 -5.20 -13.66
N GLY A 90 -8.65 -6.51 -13.71
CA GLY A 90 -9.04 -7.34 -14.86
C GLY A 90 -8.77 -8.83 -14.68
N GLN A 91 -9.21 -9.63 -15.67
CA GLN A 91 -8.81 -11.04 -15.77
C GLN A 91 -7.39 -11.13 -16.35
N GLY A 92 -6.53 -11.99 -15.78
CA GLY A 92 -5.12 -12.14 -16.19
C GLY A 92 -4.13 -11.51 -15.21
N ILE A 93 -2.89 -11.25 -15.64
CA ILE A 93 -1.92 -10.51 -14.83
C ILE A 93 -2.18 -9.01 -15.03
N CYS A 94 -2.82 -8.38 -14.05
CA CYS A 94 -3.12 -6.93 -14.11
C CYS A 94 -1.84 -6.07 -14.11
N THR A 95 -0.83 -6.48 -13.34
CA THR A 95 0.45 -5.77 -13.20
C THR A 95 1.53 -6.50 -14.00
N ARG A 96 1.88 -6.04 -15.20
CA ARG A 96 2.89 -6.68 -16.08
C ARG A 96 4.29 -6.03 -16.01
N VAL A 97 4.39 -4.89 -15.35
CA VAL A 97 5.63 -4.14 -15.13
C VAL A 97 5.71 -3.69 -13.67
N PRO A 98 6.90 -3.46 -13.09
CA PRO A 98 7.02 -2.80 -11.79
C PRO A 98 6.35 -1.43 -11.83
N LEU A 99 5.30 -1.23 -11.04
CA LEU A 99 4.64 0.07 -10.91
C LEU A 99 5.22 0.78 -9.68
N VAL A 100 6.08 1.78 -9.92
CA VAL A 100 6.64 2.63 -8.88
C VAL A 100 5.67 3.77 -8.63
N MET A 101 4.87 3.66 -7.56
CA MET A 101 3.94 4.69 -7.15
C MET A 101 4.60 5.67 -6.18
N ARG A 102 4.61 6.95 -6.53
CA ARG A 102 5.11 8.06 -5.73
C ARG A 102 3.95 8.95 -5.32
N LEU A 103 3.55 8.85 -4.07
CA LEU A 103 2.65 9.81 -3.46
C LEU A 103 3.46 11.02 -3.02
N GLN A 104 2.96 12.22 -3.31
CA GLN A 104 3.60 13.48 -2.96
C GLN A 104 2.57 14.47 -2.40
N ARG A 105 2.86 15.02 -1.23
CA ARG A 105 2.05 16.03 -0.60
C ARG A 105 2.19 17.33 -1.36
N SER A 106 1.06 17.83 -1.85
CA SER A 106 0.95 19.18 -2.37
C SER A 106 0.21 20.05 -1.36
N SER A 107 0.41 21.37 -1.43
CA SER A 107 -0.54 22.36 -0.88
C SER A 107 -1.52 22.87 -1.96
N SER A 108 -1.34 22.43 -3.21
CA SER A 108 -2.24 22.77 -4.32
C SER A 108 -3.61 22.12 -4.08
N PRO A 109 -4.72 22.86 -4.32
CA PRO A 109 -6.06 22.28 -4.26
C PRO A 109 -6.32 21.28 -5.38
N GLU A 110 -5.63 21.41 -6.52
CA GLU A 110 -5.78 20.50 -7.65
C GLU A 110 -4.73 19.38 -7.58
N PRO A 111 -5.15 18.10 -7.71
CA PRO A 111 -4.21 16.98 -7.80
C PRO A 111 -3.47 17.00 -9.14
N GLU A 112 -2.17 16.75 -9.11
CA GLU A 112 -1.34 16.55 -10.30
C GLU A 112 -1.00 15.05 -10.38
N ILE A 113 -1.37 14.39 -11.47
CA ILE A 113 -1.09 12.95 -11.67
C ILE A 113 -0.43 12.76 -13.03
N TRP A 114 0.68 12.02 -13.06
CA TRP A 114 1.37 11.72 -14.30
C TRP A 114 2.12 10.40 -14.26
N LEU A 115 2.33 9.84 -15.44
CA LEU A 115 3.13 8.63 -15.66
C LEU A 115 4.49 9.01 -16.27
N GLU A 116 5.55 8.34 -15.81
CA GLU A 116 6.89 8.43 -16.40
C GLU A 116 7.35 7.04 -16.85
N TYR A 117 7.65 6.91 -18.14
CA TYR A 117 8.17 5.68 -18.75
C TYR A 117 8.81 5.99 -20.10
N SER A 118 9.84 5.22 -20.49
CA SER A 118 10.48 5.34 -21.81
C SER A 118 10.81 6.79 -22.21
N ASP A 119 11.34 7.59 -21.27
CA ASP A 119 11.64 9.02 -21.42
C ASP A 119 10.44 9.93 -21.74
N LYS A 120 9.22 9.44 -21.55
CA LYS A 120 7.96 10.18 -21.69
C LYS A 120 7.42 10.56 -20.32
N VAL A 121 6.78 11.72 -20.28
CA VAL A 121 5.93 12.18 -19.16
C VAL A 121 4.53 12.36 -19.71
N VAL A 122 3.57 11.62 -19.18
CA VAL A 122 2.19 11.61 -19.65
C VAL A 122 1.27 12.03 -18.50
N PRO A 123 0.68 13.23 -18.53
CA PRO A 123 -0.29 13.66 -17.53
C PRO A 123 -1.59 12.85 -17.65
N THR A 124 -2.26 12.65 -16.51
CA THR A 124 -3.56 11.95 -16.39
C THR A 124 -4.34 12.52 -15.21
N ASP A 125 -5.54 12.03 -14.97
CA ASP A 125 -6.37 12.32 -13.80
C ASP A 125 -6.81 11.03 -13.07
N GLU A 126 -7.54 11.15 -11.97
CA GLU A 126 -7.99 10.00 -11.16
C GLU A 126 -9.01 9.10 -11.87
N GLU A 127 -9.71 9.62 -12.90
CA GLU A 127 -10.69 8.88 -13.68
C GLU A 127 -10.01 7.99 -14.72
N HIS A 128 -9.00 8.52 -15.41
CA HIS A 128 -8.34 7.86 -16.54
C HIS A 128 -7.01 7.18 -16.18
N VAL A 129 -6.52 7.31 -14.94
CA VAL A 129 -5.22 6.75 -14.52
C VAL A 129 -5.09 5.25 -14.76
N ALA A 130 -6.16 4.47 -14.55
CA ALA A 130 -6.14 3.04 -14.81
C ALA A 130 -5.91 2.72 -16.30
N GLU A 131 -6.60 3.42 -17.20
CA GLU A 131 -6.44 3.28 -18.64
C GLU A 131 -5.05 3.73 -19.11
N ALA A 132 -4.56 4.85 -18.54
CA ALA A 132 -3.23 5.37 -18.82
C ALA A 132 -2.13 4.38 -18.41
N ILE A 133 -2.29 3.71 -17.25
CA ILE A 133 -1.36 2.65 -16.79
C ILE A 133 -1.39 1.47 -17.77
N CYS A 134 -2.56 1.02 -18.21
CA CYS A 134 -2.68 -0.05 -19.19
C CYS A 134 -1.97 0.31 -20.50
N ALA A 135 -2.23 1.49 -21.05
CA ALA A 135 -1.61 1.96 -22.29
C ALA A 135 -0.08 2.08 -22.16
N ALA A 136 0.42 2.62 -21.04
CA ALA A 136 1.85 2.68 -20.77
C ALA A 136 2.47 1.28 -20.64
N THR A 137 1.77 0.36 -19.98
CA THR A 137 2.20 -1.03 -19.84
C THR A 137 2.30 -1.73 -21.20
N ASP A 138 1.36 -1.51 -22.11
CA ASP A 138 1.40 -2.05 -23.48
C ASP A 138 2.59 -1.52 -24.27
N VAL A 139 2.97 -0.26 -24.07
CA VAL A 139 4.18 0.30 -24.70
C VAL A 139 5.45 -0.37 -24.18
N ILE A 140 5.50 -0.72 -22.90
CA ILE A 140 6.70 -1.26 -22.25
C ILE A 140 6.84 -2.78 -22.44
N ALA A 141 5.76 -3.52 -22.23
CA ALA A 141 5.74 -4.99 -22.21
C ALA A 141 5.13 -5.60 -23.49
N GLY A 142 4.60 -4.77 -24.41
CA GLY A 142 3.82 -5.21 -25.55
C GLY A 142 2.37 -5.54 -25.18
N THR A 143 1.55 -5.84 -26.19
CA THR A 143 0.11 -6.15 -26.03
C THR A 143 -0.18 -7.60 -25.67
N GLY A 144 0.86 -8.42 -25.42
CA GLY A 144 0.72 -9.81 -25.02
C GLY A 144 0.67 -9.99 -23.50
N GLU A 145 0.67 -11.23 -23.02
CA GLU A 145 0.63 -11.55 -21.57
C GLU A 145 2.02 -11.58 -20.91
N GLY A 146 3.05 -11.09 -21.60
CA GLY A 146 4.42 -11.04 -21.08
C GLY A 146 4.62 -9.96 -20.01
N VAL A 147 5.69 -10.10 -19.24
CA VAL A 147 6.13 -9.10 -18.25
C VAL A 147 7.42 -8.41 -18.70
N SER A 148 7.71 -7.23 -18.14
CA SER A 148 8.95 -6.51 -18.39
C SER A 148 9.54 -5.95 -17.10
N ASP A 149 10.87 -5.99 -16.96
CA ASP A 149 11.63 -5.43 -15.82
C ASP A 149 11.75 -3.90 -15.88
N THR A 150 11.30 -3.27 -16.97
CA THR A 150 11.31 -1.81 -17.11
C THR A 150 10.19 -1.20 -16.28
N PRO A 151 10.49 -0.34 -15.31
CA PRO A 151 9.48 0.20 -14.41
C PRO A 151 8.62 1.27 -15.09
N LEU A 152 7.36 1.34 -14.67
CA LEU A 152 6.44 2.46 -14.93
C LEU A 152 6.33 3.27 -13.62
N THR A 153 6.60 4.57 -13.66
CA THR A 153 6.43 5.42 -12.48
C THR A 153 5.10 6.14 -12.56
N LEU A 154 4.28 6.04 -11.52
CA LEU A 154 3.07 6.84 -11.32
C LEU A 154 3.34 7.85 -10.21
N SER A 155 3.31 9.13 -10.53
CA SER A 155 3.45 10.22 -9.57
C SER A 155 2.07 10.82 -9.30
N VAL A 156 1.74 10.95 -8.01
CA VAL A 156 0.45 11.41 -7.53
C VAL A 156 0.72 12.50 -6.51
N LYS A 157 0.47 13.74 -6.91
CA LYS A 157 0.71 14.89 -6.08
C LYS A 157 -0.61 15.53 -5.69
N LYS A 158 -1.05 15.34 -4.45
CA LYS A 158 -2.34 15.87 -3.98
C LYS A 158 -2.28 16.39 -2.56
N ASN A 159 -3.27 17.20 -2.19
CA ASN A 159 -3.45 17.56 -0.78
C ASN A 159 -3.66 16.28 0.03
N ASN A 160 -3.12 16.28 1.24
CA ASN A 160 -3.36 15.24 2.22
C ASN A 160 -2.91 13.82 1.79
N VAL A 161 -1.95 13.63 0.88
CA VAL A 161 -1.23 12.34 0.78
C VAL A 161 0.12 12.43 1.46
N PRO A 162 0.67 11.31 1.98
CA PRO A 162 2.00 11.34 2.51
C PRO A 162 2.96 11.24 1.35
N ASP A 163 4.15 11.77 1.54
CA ASP A 163 5.24 11.50 0.63
C ASP A 163 5.72 10.05 0.85
N LEU A 164 5.25 9.14 0.00
CA LEU A 164 5.51 7.71 0.13
C LEU A 164 5.82 7.12 -1.23
N THR A 165 6.77 6.19 -1.25
CA THR A 165 7.07 5.39 -2.44
C THR A 165 6.70 3.94 -2.18
N MET A 166 5.79 3.43 -2.99
CA MET A 166 5.39 2.03 -3.00
C MET A 166 5.70 1.43 -4.38
N VAL A 167 6.08 0.16 -4.42
CA VAL A 167 6.31 -0.57 -5.66
C VAL A 167 5.33 -1.73 -5.72
N ASP A 168 4.43 -1.72 -6.71
CA ASP A 168 3.64 -2.90 -7.08
C ASP A 168 4.45 -3.77 -8.03
N LEU A 169 4.37 -5.08 -7.83
CA LEU A 169 5.08 -6.05 -8.65
C LEU A 169 4.10 -7.07 -9.25
N PRO A 170 4.43 -7.64 -10.42
CA PRO A 170 3.63 -8.70 -11.00
C PRO A 170 3.34 -9.83 -10.01
N GLY A 171 2.11 -10.32 -10.02
CA GLY A 171 1.70 -11.41 -9.15
C GLY A 171 2.38 -12.71 -9.50
N ILE A 172 2.82 -13.45 -8.48
CA ILE A 172 3.55 -14.70 -8.71
C ILE A 172 2.59 -15.74 -9.29
N THR A 173 2.92 -16.26 -10.46
CA THR A 173 2.23 -17.40 -11.09
C THR A 173 3.21 -18.54 -11.30
N ARG A 174 2.81 -19.75 -10.91
CA ARG A 174 3.61 -20.98 -11.05
C ARG A 174 3.42 -21.67 -12.40
N VAL A 175 2.27 -21.44 -13.03
CA VAL A 175 1.89 -22.08 -14.29
C VAL A 175 1.56 -20.96 -15.28
N PRO A 176 2.25 -20.90 -16.43
CA PRO A 176 1.90 -19.96 -17.48
C PRO A 176 0.44 -20.14 -17.89
N VAL A 177 -0.33 -19.05 -17.90
CA VAL A 177 -1.67 -19.04 -18.46
C VAL A 177 -1.65 -18.43 -19.86
N ASN A 178 -2.44 -18.99 -20.78
CA ASN A 178 -2.77 -18.51 -22.13
C ASN A 178 -1.91 -17.36 -22.68
N GLY A 179 -0.86 -17.68 -23.44
CA GLY A 179 -0.02 -16.67 -24.12
C GLY A 179 1.16 -16.15 -23.30
N GLN A 180 1.31 -16.57 -22.04
CA GLN A 180 2.50 -16.31 -21.23
C GLN A 180 3.69 -17.19 -21.64
N PRO A 181 4.92 -16.68 -21.52
CA PRO A 181 6.11 -17.48 -21.77
C PRO A 181 6.31 -18.56 -20.69
N GLU A 182 6.91 -19.69 -21.05
CA GLU A 182 7.14 -20.82 -20.12
C GLU A 182 7.96 -20.43 -18.88
N ASN A 183 8.88 -19.47 -19.04
CA ASN A 183 9.73 -18.96 -17.97
C ASN A 183 9.13 -17.76 -17.20
N ILE A 184 7.82 -17.50 -17.30
CA ILE A 184 7.15 -16.38 -16.63
C ILE A 184 7.41 -16.35 -15.12
N TYR A 185 7.39 -17.52 -14.47
CA TYR A 185 7.69 -17.67 -13.05
C TYR A 185 9.09 -17.14 -12.71
N GLU A 186 10.10 -17.53 -13.50
CA GLU A 186 11.49 -17.13 -13.27
C GLU A 186 11.68 -15.62 -13.48
N GLN A 187 11.01 -15.05 -14.49
CA GLN A 187 11.05 -13.62 -14.75
C GLN A 187 10.47 -12.83 -13.58
N ILE A 188 9.25 -13.19 -13.14
CA ILE A 188 8.58 -12.53 -12.01
C ILE A 188 9.37 -12.72 -10.71
N SER A 189 9.88 -13.92 -10.45
CA SER A 189 10.69 -14.21 -9.26
C SER A 189 11.95 -13.35 -9.24
N ARG A 190 12.68 -13.25 -10.35
CA ARG A 190 13.89 -12.43 -10.45
C ARG A 190 13.59 -10.95 -10.23
N MET A 191 12.50 -10.48 -10.84
CA MET A 191 12.01 -9.11 -10.67
C MET A 191 11.71 -8.83 -9.20
N ILE A 192 10.95 -9.70 -8.53
CA ILE A 192 10.63 -9.55 -7.11
C ILE A 192 11.89 -9.50 -6.25
N MET A 193 12.79 -10.48 -6.41
CA MET A 193 14.03 -10.56 -5.62
C MET A 193 14.85 -9.28 -5.71
N LYS A 194 14.98 -8.68 -6.91
CA LYS A 194 15.66 -7.41 -7.13
C LYS A 194 15.13 -6.27 -6.25
N TYR A 195 13.83 -6.23 -5.96
CA TYR A 195 13.20 -5.18 -5.15
C TYR A 195 13.17 -5.52 -3.65
N ILE A 196 13.10 -6.80 -3.27
CA ILE A 196 13.01 -7.20 -1.85
C ILE A 196 14.36 -7.52 -1.19
N GLU A 197 15.42 -7.75 -1.96
CA GLU A 197 16.77 -8.02 -1.45
C GLU A 197 17.43 -6.83 -0.70
N PRO A 198 17.26 -5.56 -1.14
CA PRO A 198 17.74 -4.41 -0.37
C PRO A 198 17.18 -4.39 1.06
N GLN A 199 18.05 -4.13 2.02
CA GLN A 199 17.71 -4.14 3.45
C GLN A 199 16.86 -2.92 3.86
N GLU A 200 16.75 -1.93 2.98
CA GLU A 200 15.92 -0.73 3.11
C GLU A 200 14.48 -0.99 2.65
N SER A 201 14.24 -2.07 1.91
CA SER A 201 12.91 -2.41 1.41
C SER A 201 12.07 -3.02 2.53
N ILE A 202 10.93 -2.40 2.82
CA ILE A 202 9.88 -3.00 3.64
C ILE A 202 9.06 -3.90 2.73
N ILE A 203 8.93 -5.18 3.08
CA ILE A 203 8.19 -6.16 2.30
C ILE A 203 6.76 -6.19 2.79
N LEU A 204 5.83 -5.72 1.95
CA LEU A 204 4.41 -5.89 2.17
C LEU A 204 3.95 -7.17 1.49
N ASN A 205 3.83 -8.24 2.26
CA ASN A 205 3.45 -9.55 1.74
C ASN A 205 1.93 -9.72 1.77
N VAL A 206 1.30 -9.65 0.61
CA VAL A 206 -0.16 -9.71 0.46
C VAL A 206 -0.60 -11.14 0.25
N LEU A 207 -1.31 -11.67 1.24
CA LEU A 207 -1.82 -13.04 1.33
C LEU A 207 -3.34 -13.03 1.23
N SER A 208 -3.93 -14.12 0.76
CA SER A 208 -5.39 -14.30 0.81
C SER A 208 -5.78 -15.20 1.98
N ALA A 209 -6.79 -14.82 2.75
CA ALA A 209 -7.36 -15.65 3.82
C ALA A 209 -7.84 -17.03 3.31
N THR A 210 -8.24 -17.07 2.04
CA THR A 210 -8.78 -18.26 1.35
C THR A 210 -7.76 -19.37 1.10
N VAL A 211 -6.46 -19.11 1.29
CA VAL A 211 -5.39 -20.09 1.07
C VAL A 211 -4.63 -20.38 2.37
N ASP A 212 -3.80 -21.42 2.34
CA ASP A 212 -2.84 -21.70 3.39
C ASP A 212 -1.55 -20.90 3.14
N PHE A 213 -1.14 -20.09 4.12
CA PHE A 213 0.01 -19.18 4.01
C PHE A 213 1.32 -19.93 3.79
N THR A 214 1.44 -21.16 4.28
CA THR A 214 2.64 -21.99 4.09
C THR A 214 2.86 -22.38 2.64
N THR A 215 1.81 -22.32 1.82
CA THR A 215 1.86 -22.64 0.39
C THR A 215 2.17 -21.43 -0.49
N CYS A 216 2.12 -20.22 0.06
CA CYS A 216 2.31 -18.98 -0.67
C CYS A 216 3.75 -18.80 -1.10
N GLU A 217 3.94 -18.49 -2.38
CA GLU A 217 5.28 -18.33 -2.94
C GLU A 217 5.94 -17.05 -2.45
N SER A 218 5.16 -15.99 -2.27
CA SER A 218 5.64 -14.72 -1.72
C SER A 218 6.27 -14.86 -0.34
N ILE A 219 5.75 -15.75 0.52
CA ILE A 219 6.32 -16.07 1.85
C ILE A 219 7.69 -16.74 1.72
N ARG A 220 7.80 -17.71 0.80
CA ARG A 220 9.09 -18.38 0.53
C ARG A 220 10.14 -17.38 0.06
N MET A 221 9.77 -16.42 -0.77
CA MET A 221 10.67 -15.37 -1.27
C MET A 221 11.04 -14.38 -0.18
N SER A 222 10.08 -13.87 0.60
CA SER A 222 10.38 -12.91 1.69
C SER A 222 11.31 -13.52 2.73
N ARG A 223 11.11 -14.78 3.13
CA ARG A 223 11.98 -15.47 4.10
C ARG A 223 13.40 -15.72 3.60
N GLN A 224 13.65 -15.73 2.29
CA GLN A 224 15.03 -15.86 1.76
C GLN A 224 15.87 -14.63 2.07
N VAL A 225 15.24 -13.45 2.08
CA VAL A 225 15.92 -12.15 2.26
C VAL A 225 15.65 -11.52 3.64
N ASP A 226 14.69 -12.06 4.39
CA ASP A 226 14.27 -11.61 5.72
C ASP A 226 13.80 -12.80 6.57
N LYS A 227 14.74 -13.57 7.13
CA LYS A 227 14.45 -14.80 7.88
C LYS A 227 13.72 -14.57 9.20
N THR A 228 13.98 -13.43 9.85
CA THR A 228 13.39 -13.04 11.14
C THR A 228 12.10 -12.24 10.95
N GLY A 229 11.80 -11.81 9.72
CA GLY A 229 10.62 -11.02 9.41
C GLY A 229 10.70 -9.59 9.95
N GLU A 230 11.91 -9.06 10.19
CA GLU A 230 12.15 -7.74 10.80
C GLU A 230 11.67 -6.58 9.93
N ARG A 231 11.44 -6.81 8.64
CA ARG A 231 10.97 -5.83 7.67
C ARG A 231 9.86 -6.37 6.78
N THR A 232 9.23 -7.47 7.19
CA THR A 232 8.14 -8.12 6.44
C THR A 232 6.85 -8.00 7.22
N LEU A 233 5.85 -7.34 6.62
CA LEU A 233 4.49 -7.22 7.12
C LEU A 233 3.55 -8.06 6.26
N ALA A 234 2.73 -8.91 6.86
CA ALA A 234 1.73 -9.68 6.13
C ALA A 234 0.38 -8.94 6.11
N VAL A 235 -0.17 -8.70 4.93
CA VAL A 235 -1.53 -8.16 4.76
C VAL A 235 -2.43 -9.26 4.24
N VAL A 236 -3.39 -9.67 5.05
CA VAL A 236 -4.31 -10.77 4.74
C VAL A 236 -5.61 -10.20 4.18
N THR A 237 -5.82 -10.40 2.89
CA THR A 237 -7.01 -9.95 2.15
C THR A 237 -8.09 -11.03 2.11
N LYS A 238 -9.29 -10.66 1.65
CA LYS A 238 -10.45 -11.56 1.50
C LYS A 238 -10.86 -12.21 2.82
N ALA A 239 -10.68 -11.51 3.94
CA ALA A 239 -11.07 -12.00 5.27
C ALA A 239 -12.57 -12.31 5.36
N ASP A 240 -13.39 -11.58 4.60
CA ASP A 240 -14.82 -11.78 4.42
C ASP A 240 -15.17 -13.11 3.74
N MET A 241 -14.29 -13.62 2.86
CA MET A 241 -14.53 -14.87 2.12
C MET A 241 -14.11 -16.13 2.87
N ALA A 242 -13.20 -16.01 3.83
CA ALA A 242 -12.68 -17.14 4.60
C ALA A 242 -12.44 -16.76 6.07
N PRO A 243 -13.51 -16.47 6.83
CA PRO A 243 -13.41 -16.09 8.24
C PRO A 243 -13.06 -17.29 9.14
N GLU A 244 -13.42 -18.52 8.76
CA GLU A 244 -13.14 -19.70 9.57
C GLU A 244 -11.63 -19.97 9.66
N GLY A 245 -11.13 -20.11 10.89
CA GLY A 245 -9.72 -20.41 11.15
C GLY A 245 -8.77 -19.23 10.95
N LEU A 246 -9.24 -18.06 10.49
CA LEU A 246 -8.38 -16.91 10.19
C LEU A 246 -7.66 -16.41 11.44
N LEU A 247 -8.36 -16.27 12.57
CA LEU A 247 -7.75 -15.89 13.85
C LEU A 247 -6.60 -16.81 14.22
N GLN A 248 -6.81 -18.13 14.12
CA GLN A 248 -5.77 -19.12 14.43
C GLN A 248 -4.58 -18.98 13.48
N LYS A 249 -4.81 -18.79 12.17
CA LYS A 249 -3.74 -18.60 11.18
C LYS A 249 -2.87 -17.38 11.49
N VAL A 250 -3.48 -16.24 11.87
CA VAL A 250 -2.72 -15.00 12.11
C VAL A 250 -2.10 -14.94 13.50
N THR A 251 -2.63 -15.67 14.49
CA THR A 251 -2.05 -15.74 15.84
C THR A 251 -0.97 -16.82 15.97
N ALA A 252 -1.08 -17.95 15.25
CA ALA A 252 -0.09 -19.02 15.30
C ALA A 252 1.25 -18.60 14.67
N ASP A 253 1.20 -17.72 13.65
CA ASP A 253 2.37 -17.24 12.92
C ASP A 253 3.29 -18.36 12.41
N ASP A 254 2.71 -19.40 11.81
CA ASP A 254 3.43 -20.58 11.31
C ASP A 254 4.51 -20.23 10.26
N VAL A 255 4.44 -19.04 9.66
CA VAL A 255 5.37 -18.55 8.64
C VAL A 255 6.33 -17.46 9.14
N SER A 256 6.35 -17.17 10.45
CA SER A 256 7.32 -16.30 11.15
C SER A 256 7.43 -14.88 10.56
N ILE A 257 6.33 -14.14 10.60
CA ILE A 257 6.26 -12.75 10.14
C ILE A 257 6.51 -11.82 11.32
N GLY A 258 7.73 -11.29 11.42
CA GLY A 258 8.18 -10.46 12.54
C GLY A 258 7.39 -9.17 12.77
N LEU A 259 6.88 -8.52 11.71
CA LEU A 259 5.97 -7.37 11.86
C LEU A 259 4.51 -7.79 12.10
N GLY A 260 4.24 -9.10 12.04
CA GLY A 260 2.92 -9.70 12.21
C GLY A 260 2.00 -9.55 11.00
N TYR A 261 0.72 -9.74 11.28
CA TYR A 261 -0.35 -9.76 10.28
C TYR A 261 -1.27 -8.58 10.46
N ILE A 262 -1.88 -8.11 9.37
CA ILE A 262 -3.03 -7.22 9.36
C ILE A 262 -4.10 -7.79 8.44
N CYS A 263 -5.30 -8.02 8.95
CA CYS A 263 -6.44 -8.51 8.15
C CYS A 263 -7.22 -7.33 7.58
N VAL A 264 -7.58 -7.41 6.30
CA VAL A 264 -8.24 -6.31 5.58
C VAL A 264 -9.41 -6.79 4.73
N ARG A 265 -10.38 -5.89 4.52
CA ARG A 265 -11.46 -6.04 3.53
C ARG A 265 -11.23 -5.05 2.41
N ASN A 266 -10.94 -5.57 1.23
CA ASN A 266 -10.82 -4.75 0.02
C ASN A 266 -12.19 -4.28 -0.47
N ARG A 267 -12.20 -3.24 -1.30
CA ARG A 267 -13.38 -2.71 -1.99
C ARG A 267 -13.97 -3.77 -2.92
N ILE A 268 -15.29 -3.98 -2.87
CA ILE A 268 -16.00 -4.97 -3.69
C ILE A 268 -17.00 -4.26 -4.61
N GLY A 269 -17.09 -4.68 -5.87
CA GLY A 269 -18.01 -4.09 -6.85
C GLY A 269 -17.77 -2.58 -7.04
N GLU A 270 -18.86 -1.83 -7.07
CA GLU A 270 -18.90 -0.37 -7.29
C GLU A 270 -18.85 0.46 -5.99
N GLU A 271 -18.47 -0.15 -4.86
CA GLU A 271 -18.25 0.58 -3.60
C GLU A 271 -17.29 1.75 -3.82
N THR A 272 -17.61 2.90 -3.23
CA THR A 272 -16.66 4.01 -3.05
C THR A 272 -15.57 3.65 -2.04
N TYR A 273 -14.51 4.46 -1.96
CA TYR A 273 -13.47 4.24 -0.96
C TYR A 273 -14.03 4.33 0.47
N GLU A 274 -14.85 5.35 0.73
CA GLU A 274 -15.48 5.60 2.02
C GLU A 274 -16.41 4.45 2.42
N GLU A 275 -17.27 4.00 1.51
CA GLU A 275 -18.16 2.84 1.75
C GLU A 275 -17.35 1.59 2.08
N ALA A 276 -16.29 1.29 1.33
CA ALA A 276 -15.45 0.13 1.58
C ALA A 276 -14.82 0.14 2.98
N ARG A 277 -14.54 1.32 3.55
CA ARG A 277 -14.00 1.47 4.92
C ARG A 277 -15.06 1.30 5.99
N VAL A 278 -16.26 1.85 5.77
CA VAL A 278 -17.40 1.62 6.67
C VAL A 278 -17.73 0.12 6.74
N GLN A 279 -17.71 -0.57 5.59
CA GLN A 279 -17.94 -2.01 5.53
C GLN A 279 -16.79 -2.83 6.15
N GLU A 280 -15.54 -2.37 6.03
CA GLU A 280 -14.41 -2.99 6.71
C GLU A 280 -14.56 -2.91 8.24
N ASP A 281 -14.86 -1.73 8.79
CA ASP A 281 -15.10 -1.55 10.22
C ASP A 281 -16.27 -2.42 10.70
N LEU A 282 -17.37 -2.41 9.95
CA LEU A 282 -18.56 -3.20 10.28
C LEU A 282 -18.24 -4.71 10.31
N LEU A 283 -17.47 -5.20 9.32
CA LEU A 283 -17.06 -6.61 9.25
C LEU A 283 -16.30 -7.02 10.51
N PHE A 284 -15.23 -6.31 10.86
CA PHE A 284 -14.39 -6.67 12.00
C PHE A 284 -15.04 -6.36 13.35
N ARG A 285 -16.11 -5.57 13.41
CA ARG A 285 -16.82 -5.31 14.69
C ARG A 285 -17.98 -6.25 14.95
N THR A 286 -18.64 -6.74 13.90
CA THR A 286 -19.92 -7.45 14.03
C THR A 286 -19.88 -8.91 13.61
N HIS A 287 -18.93 -9.32 12.78
CA HIS A 287 -18.86 -10.69 12.31
C HIS A 287 -18.43 -11.65 13.44
N PRO A 288 -19.19 -12.73 13.75
CA PRO A 288 -18.99 -13.55 14.96
C PRO A 288 -17.59 -14.12 15.15
N LEU A 289 -16.87 -14.39 14.05
CA LEU A 289 -15.51 -14.93 14.08
C LEU A 289 -14.43 -13.86 13.92
N LEU A 290 -14.70 -12.79 13.16
CA LEU A 290 -13.69 -11.79 12.84
C LEU A 290 -13.59 -10.72 13.92
N SER A 291 -14.67 -10.48 14.67
CA SER A 291 -14.66 -9.60 15.84
C SER A 291 -13.86 -10.14 17.03
N LEU A 292 -13.36 -11.37 16.93
CA LEU A 292 -12.44 -11.96 17.90
C LEU A 292 -10.98 -11.63 17.59
N ILE A 293 -10.69 -11.13 16.39
CA ILE A 293 -9.36 -10.68 15.99
C ILE A 293 -9.08 -9.34 16.67
N ASP A 294 -7.87 -9.19 17.21
CA ASP A 294 -7.45 -7.96 17.87
C ASP A 294 -7.60 -6.74 16.94
N GLY A 295 -8.13 -5.64 17.49
CA GLY A 295 -8.31 -4.38 16.78
C GLY A 295 -7.01 -3.84 16.18
N ASP A 296 -5.88 -4.14 16.81
CA ASP A 296 -4.54 -3.70 16.38
C ASP A 296 -4.03 -4.46 15.14
N ILE A 297 -4.68 -5.58 14.76
CA ILE A 297 -4.29 -6.41 13.62
C ILE A 297 -5.39 -6.48 12.54
N VAL A 298 -6.31 -5.52 12.52
CA VAL A 298 -7.37 -5.42 11.51
C VAL A 298 -7.44 -4.00 10.92
N GLY A 299 -7.90 -3.93 9.68
CA GLY A 299 -8.17 -2.68 8.98
C GLY A 299 -6.94 -2.07 8.30
N ILE A 300 -7.19 -1.37 7.20
CA ILE A 300 -6.12 -0.82 6.37
C ILE A 300 -5.40 0.35 7.06
N PHE A 301 -6.10 1.18 7.84
CA PHE A 301 -5.48 2.36 8.47
C PHE A 301 -4.87 2.08 9.83
N GLY A 302 -5.64 1.50 10.76
CA GLY A 302 -5.15 1.21 12.13
C GLY A 302 -4.04 0.16 12.15
N GLY A 303 -4.09 -0.80 11.23
CA GLY A 303 -3.12 -1.89 11.18
C GLY A 303 -1.95 -1.65 10.22
N VAL A 304 -2.22 -1.49 8.92
CA VAL A 304 -1.18 -1.55 7.88
C VAL A 304 -0.26 -0.32 7.93
N VAL A 305 -0.84 0.88 7.93
CA VAL A 305 -0.07 2.13 7.88
C VAL A 305 0.71 2.36 9.17
N GLU A 306 0.11 2.09 10.35
CA GLU A 306 0.81 2.24 11.63
C GLU A 306 2.01 1.31 11.70
N LYS A 307 1.82 0.02 11.40
CA LYS A 307 2.91 -0.95 11.42
C LYS A 307 4.00 -0.66 10.41
N MET A 308 3.67 -0.23 9.18
CA MET A 308 4.63 0.14 8.13
C MET A 308 5.60 1.26 8.54
N LEU A 309 5.17 2.11 9.48
CA LEU A 309 5.87 3.33 9.87
C LEU A 309 6.48 3.23 11.28
N GLU A 310 6.34 2.07 11.93
CA GLU A 310 7.11 1.75 13.12
C GLU A 310 8.61 1.71 12.78
N GLU A 311 9.42 2.24 13.70
CA GLU A 311 10.86 2.20 13.51
C GLU A 311 11.40 0.79 13.79
N TYR A 312 11.75 0.08 12.71
CA TYR A 312 12.37 -1.23 12.82
C TYR A 312 13.84 -1.15 13.25
N PRO A 313 14.39 -2.18 13.91
CA PRO A 313 15.78 -2.21 14.34
C PRO A 313 16.79 -1.93 13.22
N SER A 314 16.51 -2.40 12.00
CA SER A 314 17.32 -2.17 10.80
C SER A 314 17.34 -0.69 10.39
N VAL A 315 16.18 -0.01 10.45
CA VAL A 315 16.03 1.42 10.19
C VAL A 315 16.69 2.24 11.29
N ALA A 316 16.51 1.86 12.56
CA ALA A 316 17.15 2.50 13.70
C ALA A 316 18.68 2.44 13.62
N SER A 317 19.23 1.27 13.27
CA SER A 317 20.68 1.09 13.07
C SER A 317 21.21 1.96 11.92
N LYS A 318 20.48 2.04 10.80
CA LYS A 318 20.84 2.91 9.67
C LYS A 318 20.76 4.39 10.02
N ARG A 319 19.73 4.81 10.75
CA ARG A 319 19.62 6.18 11.26
C ARG A 319 20.82 6.53 12.13
N GLU A 320 21.26 5.62 12.99
CA GLU A 320 22.43 5.84 13.84
C GLU A 320 23.73 5.93 13.02
N LYS A 321 23.91 5.05 12.03
CA LYS A 321 25.02 5.15 11.07
C LYS A 321 25.01 6.47 10.33
N LEU A 322 23.84 6.90 9.82
CA LEU A 322 23.68 8.17 9.11
C LEU A 322 23.99 9.37 10.02
N LYS A 323 23.53 9.35 11.28
CA LYS A 323 23.89 10.38 12.28
C LYS A 323 25.40 10.46 12.49
N ASN A 324 26.07 9.32 12.61
CA ASN A 324 27.52 9.26 12.76
C ASN A 324 28.26 9.78 11.53
N SER A 325 27.81 9.42 10.32
CA SER A 325 28.36 9.95 9.06
C SER A 325 28.17 11.47 8.93
N ILE A 326 26.99 11.99 9.26
CA ILE A 326 26.71 13.43 9.25
C ILE A 326 27.61 14.16 10.25
N LYS A 327 27.81 13.59 11.44
CA LYS A 327 28.73 14.15 12.45
C LYS A 327 30.16 14.23 11.90
N LEU A 328 30.67 13.14 11.32
CA LEU A 328 32.00 13.08 10.74
C LEU A 328 32.18 14.09 9.58
N LEU A 329 31.17 14.25 8.72
CA LEU A 329 31.20 15.22 7.63
C LEU A 329 31.23 16.67 8.13
N LYS A 330 30.51 16.98 9.21
CA LYS A 330 30.57 18.30 9.87
C LYS A 330 31.97 18.57 10.44
N GLU A 331 32.53 17.61 11.17
CA GLU A 331 33.90 17.72 11.70
C GLU A 331 34.93 17.86 10.58
N SER A 332 34.78 17.11 9.49
CA SER A 332 35.66 17.19 8.32
C SER A 332 35.57 18.56 7.63
N LYS A 333 34.37 19.14 7.54
CA LYS A 333 34.18 20.49 7.02
C LYS A 333 34.95 21.53 7.84
N ASP A 334 34.93 21.41 9.16
CA ASP A 334 35.63 22.35 10.06
C ASP A 334 37.15 22.24 9.90
N VAL A 335 37.68 21.02 9.74
CA VAL A 335 39.11 20.79 9.44
C VAL A 335 39.51 21.38 8.09
N VAL A 336 38.70 21.17 7.04
CA VAL A 336 38.96 21.72 5.71
C VAL A 336 38.94 23.25 5.75
N ALA A 337 37.98 23.86 6.43
CA ALA A 337 37.90 25.32 6.59
C ALA A 337 39.17 25.87 7.27
N ALA A 338 39.65 25.21 8.34
CA ALA A 338 40.86 25.62 9.04
C ALA A 338 42.13 25.54 8.17
N ILE A 339 42.21 24.57 7.25
CA ILE A 339 43.34 24.45 6.31
C ILE A 339 43.27 25.53 5.21
N VAL A 340 42.07 25.77 4.67
CA VAL A 340 41.86 26.78 3.62
C VAL A 340 42.12 28.19 4.15
N ASP A 341 41.70 28.50 5.38
CA ASP A 341 41.97 29.79 6.02
C ASP A 341 43.45 29.99 6.38
N GLN A 342 44.23 28.91 6.56
CA GLN A 342 45.69 28.98 6.76
C GLN A 342 46.49 29.09 5.46
N SER A 343 45.86 28.83 4.31
CA SER A 343 46.49 28.89 2.99
C SER A 343 46.02 30.08 2.13
N SER A 344 45.23 30.98 2.74
CA SER A 344 44.78 32.26 2.20
C SER A 344 45.56 33.42 2.81
#